data_AF-A0A198FQS5-F1
#
_entry.id   AF-A0A198FQS5-F1
#
_cell.length_a   1.000
_cell.length_b   1.000
_cell.length_c   1.000
_cell.angle_alpha   90.00
_cell.angle_beta   90.00
_cell.angle_gamma   90.00
#
_symmetry.space_group_name_H-M   'P 1'
#
loop_
_entity.id
_entity.type
_entity.pdbx_description
1 polymer ?
#
loop_
_entity_poly.entity_id
_entity_poly.type
_entity_poly.pdbx_seq_one_letter_code
_entity_poly.pdbx_strand_id
1 'polypeptide(L)'
;MKNKKKKIDIKIGHFIRQRRLVLGLNGKDLAEKLNLSQQQISRYERGECSFSFYTLILFLKALDEDINNYIKCFDFESYLNN
;
A
#
# COMPACT_ATOMS: atom_id res chain seq x y z
N MET A 1 -7.82 19.18 3.61
CA MET A 1 -6.50 18.50 3.53
C MET A 1 -6.50 17.10 4.17
N LYS A 2 -6.92 16.91 5.43
CA LYS A 2 -6.94 15.59 6.10
C LYS A 2 -7.72 14.49 5.34
N ASN A 3 -8.88 14.84 4.76
CA ASN A 3 -9.71 13.88 4.00
C ASN A 3 -9.05 13.42 2.69
N LYS A 4 -8.30 14.28 2.00
CA LYS A 4 -7.60 13.91 0.76
C LYS A 4 -6.43 12.95 1.04
N LYS A 5 -5.65 13.23 2.10
CA LYS A 5 -4.58 12.33 2.56
C LYS A 5 -5.12 10.94 2.91
N LYS A 6 -6.22 10.86 3.67
CA LYS A 6 -6.84 9.57 4.00
C LYS A 6 -7.30 8.80 2.76
N LYS A 7 -7.81 9.48 1.72
CA LYS A 7 -8.15 8.83 0.44
C LYS A 7 -6.92 8.22 -0.25
N ILE A 8 -5.76 8.91 -0.21
CA ILE A 8 -4.49 8.36 -0.73
C ILE A 8 -4.10 7.10 0.04
N ASP A 9 -4.08 7.17 1.38
CA ASP A 9 -3.68 6.03 2.21
C ASP A 9 -4.55 4.79 1.96
N ILE A 10 -5.86 5.00 1.75
CA ILE A 10 -6.79 3.93 1.36
C ILE A 10 -6.46 3.35 -0.02
N LYS A 11 -6.20 4.20 -1.03
CA LYS A 11 -5.83 3.73 -2.37
C LYS A 11 -4.52 2.93 -2.35
N ILE A 12 -3.50 3.41 -1.64
CA ILE A 12 -2.22 2.71 -1.46
C ILE A 12 -2.47 1.36 -0.78
N GLY A 13 -3.17 1.36 0.37
CA GLY A 13 -3.47 0.15 1.12
C GLY A 13 -4.20 -0.90 0.29
N HIS A 14 -5.17 -0.46 -0.53
CA HIS A 14 -5.88 -1.35 -1.44
C HIS A 14 -4.94 -1.97 -2.49
N PHE A 15 -4.09 -1.17 -3.14
CA PHE A 15 -3.10 -1.67 -4.09
C PHE A 15 -2.19 -2.74 -3.44
N ILE A 16 -1.63 -2.42 -2.27
CA ILE A 16 -0.77 -3.34 -1.50
C ILE A 16 -1.47 -4.66 -1.23
N ARG A 17 -2.73 -4.62 -0.80
CA ARG A 17 -3.54 -5.81 -0.56
C ARG A 17 -3.72 -6.64 -1.83
N GLN A 18 -4.08 -6.01 -2.95
CA GLN A 18 -4.30 -6.73 -4.20
C GLN A 18 -3.01 -7.38 -4.71
N ARG A 19 -1.89 -6.66 -4.69
CA ARG A 19 -0.60 -7.20 -5.10
C ARG A 19 -0.17 -8.38 -4.21
N ARG A 20 -0.35 -8.27 -2.89
CA ARG A 20 -0.10 -9.37 -1.94
C ARG A 20 -0.89 -10.63 -2.31
N LEU A 21 -2.18 -10.48 -2.62
CA LEU A 21 -3.04 -11.61 -3.00
C LEU A 21 -2.64 -12.24 -4.34
N VAL A 22 -2.22 -11.44 -5.33
CA VAL A 22 -1.70 -11.93 -6.61
C VAL A 22 -0.45 -12.80 -6.43
N LEU A 23 0.39 -12.48 -5.43
CA LEU A 23 1.56 -13.28 -5.07
C LEU A 23 1.22 -14.51 -4.21
N GLY A 24 -0.04 -14.76 -3.90
CA GLY A 24 -0.48 -15.88 -3.06
C GLY A 24 -0.13 -15.72 -1.57
N LEU A 25 0.28 -14.52 -1.14
CA LEU A 25 0.71 -14.25 0.23
C LEU A 25 -0.50 -13.97 1.13
N ASN A 26 -0.53 -14.56 2.32
CA ASN A 26 -1.46 -14.16 3.37
C ASN A 26 -0.89 -12.95 4.16
N GLY A 27 -1.69 -12.37 5.06
CA GLY A 27 -1.28 -11.19 5.81
C GLY A 27 -0.10 -11.40 6.77
N LYS A 28 0.11 -12.64 7.27
CA LYS A 28 1.26 -13.00 8.10
C LYS A 28 2.54 -13.07 7.26
N ASP A 29 2.48 -13.65 6.06
CA ASP A 29 3.65 -13.77 5.19
C ASP A 29 4.24 -12.40 4.83
N LEU A 30 3.38 -11.42 4.52
CA LEU A 30 3.84 -10.05 4.26
C LEU A 30 4.34 -9.37 5.54
N ALA A 31 3.74 -9.67 6.69
CA ALA A 31 4.17 -9.13 7.97
C ALA A 31 5.59 -9.60 8.32
N GLU A 32 5.88 -10.88 8.11
CA GLU A 32 7.20 -11.48 8.31
C GLU A 32 8.25 -10.86 7.37
N LYS A 33 7.93 -10.72 6.07
CA LYS A 33 8.81 -10.05 5.08
C LYS A 33 9.17 -8.61 5.48
N LEU A 34 8.26 -7.90 6.15
CA LEU A 34 8.43 -6.51 6.54
C LEU A 34 8.87 -6.32 7.99
N ASN A 35 9.02 -7.41 8.75
CA ASN A 35 9.26 -7.38 10.20
C ASN A 35 8.22 -6.52 10.96
N LEU A 36 6.94 -6.72 10.63
CA LEU A 36 5.79 -6.04 11.22
C LEU A 36 4.82 -7.06 11.82
N SER A 37 3.83 -6.60 12.58
CA SER A 37 2.72 -7.47 13.00
C SER A 37 1.68 -7.61 11.88
N GLN A 38 0.98 -8.75 11.84
CA GLN A 38 -0.13 -8.93 10.89
C GLN A 38 -1.23 -7.86 11.08
N GLN A 39 -1.46 -7.42 12.31
CA GLN A 39 -2.40 -6.34 12.60
C GLN A 39 -1.95 -5.02 11.97
N GLN A 40 -0.65 -4.70 12.01
CA GLN A 40 -0.11 -3.51 11.35
C GLN A 40 -0.28 -3.59 9.83
N ILE A 41 0.01 -4.74 9.20
CA ILE A 41 -0.28 -4.97 7.78
C ILE A 41 -1.76 -4.71 7.49
N SER A 42 -2.64 -5.25 8.31
CA SER A 42 -4.09 -5.08 8.18
C SER A 42 -4.53 -3.60 8.21
N ARG A 43 -3.94 -2.81 9.11
CA ARG A 43 -4.20 -1.37 9.21
C ARG A 43 -3.69 -0.60 7.98
N TYR A 44 -2.50 -0.94 7.48
CA TYR A 44 -1.97 -0.36 6.25
C TYR A 44 -2.87 -0.67 5.05
N GLU A 45 -3.31 -1.92 4.89
CA GLU A 45 -4.20 -2.32 3.80
C GLU A 45 -5.56 -1.62 3.81
N ARG A 46 -6.06 -1.25 5.00
CA ARG A 46 -7.31 -0.48 5.16
C ARG A 46 -7.12 1.03 5.10
N GLY A 47 -5.89 1.53 4.95
CA GLY A 47 -5.59 2.97 5.00
C GLY A 47 -5.81 3.60 6.37
N GLU A 48 -5.78 2.81 7.45
CA GLU A 48 -5.84 3.28 8.85
C GLU A 48 -4.47 3.74 9.37
N CYS A 49 -3.41 3.37 8.65
CA CYS A 49 -2.05 3.87 8.82
C CYS A 49 -1.65 4.69 7.59
N SER A 50 -0.95 5.81 7.81
CA SER A 50 -0.47 6.63 6.71
C SER A 50 0.80 6.06 6.10
N PHE A 51 0.92 6.13 4.78
CA PHE A 51 2.15 5.78 4.08
C PHE A 51 3.08 6.99 3.95
N SER A 52 4.31 6.85 4.46
CA SER A 52 5.43 7.69 4.02
C SER A 52 5.97 7.15 2.70
N PHE A 53 6.73 7.96 1.96
CA PHE A 53 7.42 7.48 0.75
C PHE A 53 8.34 6.28 1.05
N TYR A 54 9.10 6.35 2.15
CA TYR A 54 9.94 5.24 2.61
C TYR A 54 9.13 3.97 2.87
N THR A 55 8.01 4.08 3.59
CA THR A 55 7.12 2.95 3.88
C THR A 55 6.57 2.35 2.58
N LEU A 56 6.12 3.17 1.64
CA LEU A 56 5.66 2.71 0.34
C LEU A 56 6.74 1.90 -0.39
N ILE A 57 7.96 2.42 -0.49
CA ILE A 57 9.07 1.71 -1.16
C ILE A 57 9.37 0.37 -0.48
N LEU A 58 9.35 0.31 0.85
CA LEU A 58 9.57 -0.93 1.59
C LEU A 58 8.51 -1.99 1.24
N PHE A 59 7.24 -1.57 1.20
CA PHE A 59 6.13 -2.45 0.84
C PHE A 59 6.21 -2.92 -0.62
N LEU A 60 6.52 -2.02 -1.57
CA LEU A 60 6.68 -2.38 -2.98
C LEU A 60 7.81 -3.39 -3.17
N LYS A 61 8.95 -3.18 -2.49
CA LYS A 61 10.07 -4.14 -2.51
C LYS A 61 9.67 -5.50 -1.94
N ALA A 62 8.93 -5.55 -0.84
CA ALA A 62 8.48 -6.82 -0.24
C ALA A 62 7.46 -7.58 -1.12
N LEU A 63 6.85 -6.87 -2.07
CA LEU A 63 5.82 -7.36 -3.00
C LEU A 63 6.34 -7.48 -4.43
N ASP A 64 7.66 -7.52 -4.61
CA ASP A 64 8.32 -7.64 -5.91
C ASP A 64 7.67 -6.72 -6.97
N GLU A 65 7.48 -5.45 -6.58
CA GLU A 65 6.82 -4.42 -7.37
C GLU A 65 7.72 -3.20 -7.51
N ASP A 66 7.70 -2.60 -8.71
CA ASP A 66 8.49 -1.41 -9.02
C ASP A 66 7.67 -0.13 -8.84
N ILE A 67 8.31 0.94 -8.35
CA ILE A 67 7.63 2.22 -8.14
C ILE A 67 7.09 2.82 -9.44
N ASN A 68 7.76 2.62 -10.57
CA ASN A 68 7.28 3.12 -11.86
C ASN A 68 6.05 2.35 -12.33
N ASN A 69 5.99 1.04 -12.08
CA ASN A 69 4.81 0.24 -12.39
C ASN A 69 3.64 0.63 -11.50
N TYR A 70 3.87 0.80 -10.20
CA TYR A 70 2.87 1.30 -9.27
C TYR A 70 2.32 2.68 -9.73
N ILE A 71 3.18 3.63 -10.08
CA ILE A 71 2.77 4.98 -10.53
C ILE A 71 1.91 4.91 -11.80
N LYS A 72 2.24 4.06 -12.78
CA LYS A 72 1.44 3.90 -14.01
C LYS A 72 0.01 3.44 -13.72
N CYS A 73 -0.15 2.56 -12.74
CA CYS A 73 -1.45 2.04 -12.33
C CYS A 73 -2.15 2.94 -11.31
N PHE A 74 -1.42 3.85 -10.67
CA PHE A 74 -1.97 4.80 -9.73
C PHE A 74 -2.55 5.99 -10.48
N ASP A 75 -3.87 6.00 -10.59
CA ASP A 75 -4.60 7.11 -11.18
C ASP A 75 -4.51 8.36 -10.27
N PHE A 76 -3.50 9.18 -10.55
CA PHE A 76 -3.26 10.50 -9.96
C PHE A 76 -4.24 11.55 -10.49
N GLU A 77 -4.67 11.44 -11.75
CA GLU A 77 -5.58 12.36 -12.43
C GLU A 77 -6.93 12.45 -11.69
N SER A 78 -7.50 11.31 -11.28
CA SER A 78 -8.75 11.32 -10.49
C SER A 78 -8.61 11.93 -9.10
N TYR A 79 -7.38 12.05 -8.58
CA TYR A 79 -7.10 12.64 -7.27
C TYR A 79 -6.90 14.16 -7.33
N LEU A 80 -6.29 14.69 -8.39
CA LEU A 80 -6.08 16.14 -8.54
C LEU A 80 -7.37 16.89 -8.89
N ASN A 81 -8.30 16.21 -9.57
CA ASN A 81 -9.57 16.77 -10.03
C ASN A 81 -10.72 16.67 -9.00
N ASN A 82 -10.44 16.25 -7.76
CA ASN A 82 -11.33 16.27 -6.58
C ASN A 82 -10.64 17.01 -5.42
#